data_AF-A0A063B7E4-F1
#
_entry.id   AF-A0A063B7E4-F1
#
_cell.length_a   1.000
_cell.length_b   1.000
_cell.length_c   1.000
_cell.angle_alpha   90.00
_cell.angle_beta   90.00
_cell.angle_gamma   90.00
#
_symmetry.space_group_name_H-M   'P 1'
#
loop_
_entity.id
_entity.type
_entity.pdbx_description
1 polymer ?
#
loop_
_entity_poly.entity_id
_entity_poly.type
_entity_poly.pdbx_seq_one_letter_code
_entity_poly.pdbx_strand_id
1 'polypeptide(L)'
;MARIVQQAAAPPSDKDALGCVSNNFAQDVERQTDTFHFYRKATRDVRLSRVTTSASDRGVLVGVSLADGHRRAILHGRHATMHDFAVDSVYVRDFADEYRADLHANFDFVLVEIPFAVLTDLAGGREVRGFTATVAHHDRLLGQIGRTLALALASDDEAKPLLLDHLGLAIGMHVMHTYGQSPRPRGARHTALSALHEARAKDMLMAGVRSIDDIANACGLSRSYFIKAFRGTTHTTPHQWLIEQRVASAKELLSRGDWTLERIALHCGFSSQSHFTQSFARLTGMPPGAWRRRTDADERDR
;
A
#
# COMPACT_ATOMS: atom_id res chain seq x y z
N MET A 1 4.63 -42.55 -4.81
CA MET A 1 5.12 -41.72 -3.68
C MET A 1 5.55 -40.35 -4.21
N ALA A 2 4.61 -39.41 -4.32
CA ALA A 2 4.89 -38.06 -4.81
C ALA A 2 5.20 -37.13 -3.63
N ARG A 3 6.41 -36.56 -3.63
CA ARG A 3 6.87 -35.53 -2.68
C ARG A 3 6.04 -34.26 -2.87
N ILE A 4 5.26 -33.90 -1.87
CA ILE A 4 4.65 -32.58 -1.73
C ILE A 4 5.80 -31.61 -1.42
N VAL A 5 6.09 -30.71 -2.36
CA VAL A 5 7.00 -29.58 -2.13
C VAL A 5 6.24 -28.56 -1.28
N GLN A 6 6.54 -28.57 0.01
CA GLN A 6 6.04 -27.62 0.99
C GLN A 6 6.62 -26.24 0.64
N GLN A 7 5.79 -25.32 0.15
CA GLN A 7 6.16 -23.90 0.04
C GLN A 7 6.50 -23.40 1.45
N ALA A 8 7.75 -23.01 1.66
CA ALA A 8 8.15 -22.31 2.87
C ALA A 8 7.35 -21.01 2.97
N ALA A 9 6.54 -20.90 4.02
CA ALA A 9 5.94 -19.65 4.42
C ALA A 9 7.05 -18.60 4.59
N ALA A 10 6.83 -17.38 4.11
CA ALA A 10 7.71 -16.26 4.41
C ALA A 10 7.88 -16.16 5.94
N PRO A 11 9.08 -15.86 6.45
CA PRO A 11 9.31 -15.80 7.89
C PRO A 11 8.34 -14.78 8.51
N PRO A 12 7.77 -15.05 9.69
CA PRO A 12 6.94 -14.07 10.38
C PRO A 12 7.75 -12.79 10.54
N SER A 13 7.18 -11.67 10.09
CA SER A 13 7.71 -10.36 10.37
C SER A 13 7.58 -10.12 11.87
N ASP A 14 8.68 -9.96 12.59
CA ASP A 14 8.69 -9.51 14.01
C ASP A 14 8.14 -8.07 14.19
N LYS A 15 7.67 -7.45 13.11
CA LYS A 15 7.09 -6.11 13.06
C LYS A 15 5.60 -6.15 12.77
N ASP A 16 4.84 -5.34 13.49
CA ASP A 16 3.40 -5.12 13.27
C ASP A 16 3.09 -4.29 12.01
N ALA A 17 1.80 -4.06 11.75
CA ALA A 17 1.31 -3.27 10.60
C ALA A 17 1.73 -1.78 10.60
N LEU A 18 2.27 -1.28 11.71
CA LEU A 18 2.83 0.06 11.85
C LEU A 18 4.37 0.07 11.78
N GLY A 19 5.00 -1.09 11.70
CA GLY A 19 6.45 -1.24 11.61
C GLY A 19 7.17 -1.26 12.95
N CYS A 20 6.44 -1.42 14.06
CA CYS A 20 6.98 -1.55 15.41
C CYS A 20 7.35 -3.01 15.72
N VAL A 21 8.48 -3.21 16.40
CA VAL A 21 8.94 -4.55 16.82
C VAL A 21 8.24 -4.96 18.13
N SER A 22 7.54 -6.10 18.13
CA SER A 22 6.58 -6.49 19.19
C SER A 22 7.20 -6.83 20.56
N ASN A 23 8.51 -7.08 20.65
CA ASN A 23 9.12 -7.69 21.85
C ASN A 23 9.34 -6.74 23.06
N ASN A 24 9.01 -5.44 22.96
CA ASN A 24 9.33 -4.44 24.00
C ASN A 24 8.10 -3.69 24.58
N PHE A 25 6.88 -4.15 24.29
CA PHE A 25 5.67 -3.44 24.71
C PHE A 25 5.20 -3.79 26.14
N ALA A 26 4.96 -2.76 26.94
CA ALA A 26 4.19 -2.80 28.18
C ALA A 26 2.70 -3.09 27.93
N GLN A 27 2.19 -2.50 26.84
CA GLN A 27 0.84 -2.68 26.31
C GLN A 27 0.94 -2.70 24.79
N ASP A 28 0.35 -3.71 24.18
CA ASP A 28 0.18 -3.83 22.74
C ASP A 28 -1.24 -4.33 22.48
N VAL A 29 -2.17 -3.38 22.37
CA VAL A 29 -3.58 -3.67 22.10
C VAL A 29 -3.86 -3.30 20.66
N GLU A 30 -4.40 -4.24 19.92
CA GLU A 30 -4.99 -4.03 18.60
C GLU A 30 -6.48 -4.39 18.66
N ARG A 31 -7.32 -3.50 18.12
CA ARG A 31 -8.76 -3.70 18.00
C ARG A 31 -9.20 -3.18 16.63
N GLN A 32 -9.91 -4.02 15.90
CA GLN A 32 -10.50 -3.67 14.63
C GLN A 32 -12.02 -3.66 14.78
N THR A 33 -12.66 -2.59 14.30
CA THR A 33 -14.10 -2.55 14.04
C THR A 33 -14.35 -2.71 12.54
N ASP A 34 -15.61 -2.66 12.11
CA ASP A 34 -15.94 -2.68 10.68
C ASP A 34 -15.35 -1.48 9.93
N THR A 35 -15.12 -0.37 10.65
CA THR A 35 -14.79 0.93 10.03
C THR A 35 -13.35 1.37 10.29
N PHE A 36 -12.78 1.06 11.46
CA PHE A 36 -11.50 1.61 11.90
C PHE A 36 -10.58 0.54 12.49
N HIS A 37 -9.28 0.84 12.50
CA HIS A 37 -8.28 0.06 13.22
C HIS A 37 -7.69 0.92 14.34
N PHE A 38 -7.70 0.39 15.54
CA PHE A 38 -7.28 1.05 16.76
C PHE A 38 -6.10 0.32 17.38
N TYR A 39 -5.17 1.11 17.91
CA TYR A 39 -3.98 0.60 18.58
C TYR A 39 -3.77 1.31 19.90
N ARG A 40 -3.29 0.60 20.91
CA ARG A 40 -2.62 1.19 22.06
C ARG A 40 -1.26 0.55 22.23
N LYS A 41 -0.21 1.36 22.14
CA LYS A 41 1.18 0.90 22.18
C LYS A 41 1.93 1.68 23.25
N ALA A 42 2.40 0.96 24.25
CA ALA A 42 3.20 1.53 25.34
C ALA A 42 4.44 0.69 25.61
N THR A 43 5.60 1.29 25.85
CA THR A 43 6.87 0.59 26.14
C THR A 43 7.29 0.74 27.59
N ARG A 44 8.02 -0.25 28.13
CA ARG A 44 8.62 -0.18 29.48
C ARG A 44 10.08 0.25 29.48
N ASP A 45 10.80 0.00 28.39
CA ASP A 45 12.27 0.10 28.33
C ASP A 45 12.75 1.10 27.25
N VAL A 46 13.87 1.76 27.55
CA VAL A 46 14.41 2.97 26.90
C VAL A 46 15.19 2.64 25.61
N ARG A 47 14.92 1.49 24.98
CA ARG A 47 15.68 1.07 23.80
C ARG A 47 15.28 1.86 22.55
N LEU A 48 16.28 2.39 21.87
CA LEU A 48 16.10 3.01 20.56
C LEU A 48 15.52 1.98 19.58
N SER A 49 14.33 2.28 19.06
CA SER A 49 13.60 1.38 18.16
C SER A 49 13.30 2.09 16.86
N ARG A 50 13.73 1.49 15.73
CA ARG A 50 13.43 2.03 14.40
C ARG A 50 12.10 1.50 13.90
N VAL A 51 11.19 2.42 13.62
CA VAL A 51 9.93 2.16 12.93
C VAL A 51 10.08 2.52 11.46
N THR A 52 9.56 1.64 10.61
CA THR A 52 9.49 1.89 9.17
C THR A 52 8.16 1.38 8.65
N THR A 53 7.41 2.27 8.01
CA THR A 53 6.14 1.96 7.39
C THR A 53 6.20 2.38 5.93
N SER A 54 6.04 1.41 5.01
CA SER A 54 5.98 1.68 3.59
C SER A 54 4.76 2.55 3.24
N ALA A 55 4.88 3.33 2.16
CA ALA A 55 3.77 4.09 1.60
C ALA A 55 2.62 3.16 1.18
N SER A 56 1.38 3.54 1.48
CA SER A 56 0.14 2.86 1.08
C SER A 56 -1.03 3.84 0.98
N ASP A 57 -2.11 3.50 0.27
CA ASP A 57 -3.30 4.38 0.13
C ASP A 57 -4.38 4.05 1.17
N ARG A 58 -4.00 3.53 2.34
CA ARG A 58 -4.97 3.02 3.34
C ARG A 58 -5.67 4.11 4.15
N GLY A 59 -5.20 5.36 4.09
CA GLY A 59 -5.82 6.50 4.75
C GLY A 59 -4.85 7.33 5.57
N VAL A 60 -5.28 7.75 6.76
CA VAL A 60 -4.50 8.58 7.67
C VAL A 60 -4.30 7.84 8.99
N LEU A 61 -3.09 7.93 9.54
CA LEU A 61 -2.80 7.51 10.90
C LEU A 61 -2.79 8.74 11.82
N VAL A 62 -3.57 8.67 12.89
CA VAL A 62 -3.55 9.65 13.97
C VAL A 62 -3.02 8.96 15.20
N GLY A 63 -2.00 9.53 15.84
CA GLY A 63 -1.51 9.06 17.13
C GLY A 63 -1.57 10.18 18.16
N VAL A 64 -2.01 9.83 19.37
CA VAL A 64 -2.10 10.74 20.52
C VAL A 64 -1.23 10.20 21.64
N SER A 65 -0.32 11.03 22.13
CA SER A 65 0.58 10.68 23.23
C SER A 65 -0.15 10.77 24.57
N LEU A 66 -0.07 9.72 25.38
CA LEU A 66 -0.69 9.62 26.70
C LEU A 66 0.32 9.89 27.84
N ALA A 67 1.61 9.98 27.52
CA ALA A 67 2.69 10.20 28.46
C ALA A 67 3.74 11.16 27.88
N ASP A 68 4.43 11.89 28.75
CA ASP A 68 5.55 12.76 28.37
C ASP A 68 6.87 11.98 28.26
N GLY A 69 7.91 12.62 27.72
CA GLY A 69 9.28 12.15 27.70
C GLY A 69 9.66 11.36 26.46
N HIS A 70 8.73 11.20 25.51
CA HIS A 70 8.97 10.49 24.26
C HIS A 70 9.61 11.40 23.21
N ARG A 71 10.58 10.88 22.46
CA ARG A 71 11.22 11.62 21.37
C ARG A 71 11.25 10.81 20.08
N ARG A 72 11.01 11.47 18.93
CA ARG A 72 11.05 10.82 17.60
C ARG A 72 11.98 11.55 16.65
N ALA A 73 12.97 10.86 16.13
CA ALA A 73 13.80 11.36 15.04
C ALA A 73 13.19 10.89 13.72
N ILE A 74 12.43 11.76 13.07
CA ILE A 74 11.78 11.45 11.78
C ILE A 74 12.81 11.64 10.67
N LEU A 75 12.99 10.59 9.86
CA LEU A 75 14.00 10.50 8.83
C LEU A 75 13.43 10.96 7.48
N HIS A 76 14.05 11.99 6.89
CA HIS A 76 13.73 12.57 5.58
C HIS A 76 14.91 12.36 4.63
N GLY A 77 14.94 11.20 3.96
CA GLY A 77 16.08 10.81 3.11
C GLY A 77 17.38 10.73 3.90
N ARG A 78 18.26 11.73 3.75
CA ARG A 78 19.55 11.82 4.45
C ARG A 78 19.52 12.67 5.73
N HIS A 79 18.42 13.37 6.00
CA HIS A 79 18.29 14.25 7.17
C HIS A 79 17.35 13.64 8.20
N ALA A 80 17.46 14.08 9.45
CA ALA A 80 16.55 13.71 10.52
C ALA A 80 16.08 14.96 11.26
N THR A 81 14.80 15.03 11.60
CA THR A 81 14.23 16.08 12.46
C THR A 81 13.81 15.45 13.78
N MET A 82 14.30 16.02 14.89
CA MET A 82 13.97 15.57 16.24
C MET A 82 12.70 16.26 16.74
N HIS A 83 11.80 15.49 17.34
CA HIS A 83 10.54 16.00 17.90
C HIS A 83 10.30 15.42 19.28
N ASP A 84 9.94 16.28 20.23
CA ASP A 84 9.61 15.93 21.61
C ASP A 84 8.09 15.86 21.79
N PHE A 85 7.59 14.72 22.26
CA PHE A 85 6.18 14.49 22.51
C PHE A 85 5.89 14.64 24.00
N ALA A 86 5.15 15.69 24.34
CA ALA A 86 4.49 15.83 25.63
C ALA A 86 3.15 15.08 25.65
N VAL A 87 2.55 14.95 26.83
CA VAL A 87 1.14 14.48 26.96
C VAL A 87 0.23 15.29 26.02
N ASP A 88 -0.69 14.59 25.37
CA ASP A 88 -1.64 15.11 24.37
C ASP A 88 -1.00 15.63 23.08
N SER A 89 0.31 15.46 22.91
CA SER A 89 0.94 15.71 21.63
C SER A 89 0.43 14.68 20.62
N VAL A 90 -0.03 15.19 19.49
CA VAL A 90 -0.54 14.40 18.39
C VAL A 90 0.45 14.34 17.24
N TYR A 91 0.32 13.30 16.45
CA TYR A 91 0.82 13.31 15.10
C TYR A 91 -0.24 12.80 14.14
N VAL A 92 -0.26 13.39 12.95
CA VAL A 92 -1.15 13.04 11.84
C VAL A 92 -0.29 12.73 10.65
N ARG A 93 -0.43 11.52 10.10
CA ARG A 93 0.36 11.03 8.99
C ARG A 93 -0.53 10.48 7.88
N ASP A 94 -0.31 10.96 6.67
CA ASP A 94 -0.86 10.34 5.46
C ASP A 94 -0.08 9.05 5.16
N PHE A 95 -0.77 7.91 5.03
CA PHE A 95 -0.10 6.66 4.69
C PHE A 95 0.52 6.68 3.29
N ALA A 96 0.13 7.61 2.41
CA ALA A 96 0.70 7.75 1.08
C ALA A 96 2.19 8.15 1.11
N ASP A 97 2.69 8.65 2.24
CA ASP A 97 4.09 9.00 2.44
C ASP A 97 4.82 7.89 3.22
N GLU A 98 5.99 7.47 2.72
CA GLU A 98 6.87 6.54 3.43
C GLU A 98 7.29 7.15 4.77
N TYR A 99 7.24 6.37 5.84
CA TYR A 99 7.57 6.84 7.18
C TYR A 99 8.70 6.05 7.79
N ARG A 100 9.70 6.77 8.28
CA ARG A 100 10.84 6.22 8.99
C ARG A 100 11.12 7.10 10.20
N ALA A 101 11.16 6.50 11.37
CA ALA A 101 11.52 7.22 12.59
C ALA A 101 12.27 6.34 13.56
N ASP A 102 13.26 6.94 14.22
CA ASP A 102 13.89 6.35 15.39
C ASP A 102 13.15 6.87 16.64
N LEU A 103 12.60 5.94 17.41
CA LEU A 103 11.89 6.19 18.67
C LEU A 103 12.92 6.19 19.80
N HIS A 104 12.91 7.22 20.64
CA HIS A 104 13.78 7.38 21.79
C HIS A 104 12.94 7.52 23.06
N ALA A 105 13.39 6.90 24.15
CA ALA A 105 12.70 6.84 25.43
C ALA A 105 11.37 6.07 25.41
N ASN A 106 10.75 5.94 26.58
CA ASN A 106 9.48 5.25 26.74
C ASN A 106 8.35 6.07 26.13
N PHE A 107 7.31 5.39 25.66
CA PHE A 107 6.12 6.04 25.15
C PHE A 107 4.84 5.30 25.56
N ASP A 108 3.72 6.01 25.58
CA ASP A 108 2.37 5.46 25.58
C ASP A 108 1.55 6.24 24.55
N PHE A 109 1.07 5.56 23.52
CA PHE A 109 0.28 6.14 22.44
C PHE A 109 -1.00 5.35 22.22
N VAL A 110 -2.09 6.08 21.99
CA VAL A 110 -3.24 5.52 21.29
C VAL A 110 -3.19 5.96 19.83
N LEU A 111 -3.56 5.08 18.91
CA LEU A 111 -3.55 5.34 17.48
C LEU A 111 -4.83 4.87 16.82
N VAL A 112 -5.21 5.59 15.77
CA VAL A 112 -6.36 5.28 14.92
C VAL A 112 -5.95 5.37 13.47
N GLU A 113 -6.20 4.32 12.70
CA GLU A 113 -6.18 4.36 11.25
C GLU A 113 -7.57 4.73 10.74
N ILE A 114 -7.62 5.79 9.95
CA ILE A 114 -8.84 6.35 9.40
C ILE A 114 -8.81 6.12 7.88
N PRO A 115 -9.63 5.21 7.34
CA PRO A 115 -9.65 4.95 5.91
C PRO A 115 -10.07 6.17 5.10
N PHE A 116 -9.52 6.34 3.89
CA PHE A 116 -9.94 7.41 2.98
C PHE A 116 -11.43 7.32 2.61
N ALA A 117 -12.01 6.12 2.60
CA ALA A 117 -13.45 5.94 2.37
C ALA A 117 -14.26 6.70 3.43
N VAL A 118 -13.93 6.51 4.70
CA VAL A 118 -14.55 7.23 5.82
C VAL A 118 -14.34 8.74 5.69
N LEU A 119 -13.12 9.18 5.40
CA LEU A 119 -12.84 10.61 5.22
C LEU A 119 -13.62 11.23 4.05
N THR A 120 -13.81 10.47 2.97
CA THR A 120 -14.59 10.89 1.80
C THR A 120 -16.07 11.01 2.16
N ASP A 121 -16.61 10.05 2.92
CA ASP A 121 -17.99 10.08 3.38
C ASP A 121 -18.24 11.26 4.32
N LEU A 122 -17.33 11.50 5.28
CA LEU A 122 -17.39 12.65 6.18
C LEU A 122 -17.30 14.00 5.43
N ALA A 123 -16.65 14.02 4.26
CA ALA A 123 -16.57 15.19 3.38
C ALA A 123 -17.77 15.34 2.42
N GLY A 124 -18.83 14.55 2.60
CA GLY A 124 -20.00 14.56 1.73
C GLY A 124 -19.73 13.98 0.35
N GLY A 125 -18.88 12.95 0.25
CA GLY A 125 -18.54 12.27 -1.00
C GLY A 125 -17.45 12.96 -1.83
N ARG A 126 -16.87 14.06 -1.34
CA ARG A 126 -15.73 14.72 -1.99
C ARG A 126 -14.45 13.94 -1.67
N GLU A 127 -13.66 13.65 -2.70
CA GLU A 127 -12.36 13.00 -2.51
C GLU A 127 -11.46 13.87 -1.61
N VAL A 128 -11.16 13.39 -0.40
CA VAL A 128 -10.23 14.03 0.54
C VAL A 128 -8.87 13.37 0.40
N ARG A 129 -7.88 14.12 -0.09
CA ARG A 129 -6.49 13.66 -0.20
C ARG A 129 -5.54 14.80 0.17
N GLY A 130 -4.42 14.45 0.80
CA GLY A 130 -3.42 15.41 1.25
C GLY A 130 -3.76 15.95 2.64
N PHE A 131 -3.22 15.31 3.66
CA PHE A 131 -3.26 15.80 5.03
C PHE A 131 -1.97 16.53 5.36
N THR A 132 -2.06 17.62 6.11
CA THR A 132 -0.87 18.30 6.62
C THR A 132 -0.20 17.36 7.63
N ALA A 133 1.00 16.88 7.29
CA ALA A 133 1.77 16.05 8.20
C ALA A 133 2.10 16.88 9.45
N THR A 134 1.57 16.43 10.58
CA THR A 134 1.70 17.11 11.87
C THR A 134 2.45 16.17 12.81
N VAL A 135 3.41 16.70 13.56
CA VAL A 135 4.25 15.92 14.46
C VAL A 135 4.42 16.71 15.75
N ALA A 136 4.24 16.02 16.89
CA ALA A 136 4.40 16.60 18.22
C ALA A 136 3.61 17.91 18.44
N HIS A 137 2.43 18.02 17.82
CA HIS A 137 1.58 19.19 17.94
C HIS A 137 0.58 19.00 19.08
N HIS A 138 0.24 20.06 19.81
CA HIS A 138 -0.74 19.96 20.87
C HIS A 138 -2.16 20.21 20.34
N ASP A 139 -2.99 19.18 20.32
CA ASP A 139 -4.41 19.27 19.92
C ASP A 139 -5.29 18.82 21.09
N ARG A 140 -5.96 19.79 21.73
CA ARG A 140 -6.74 19.55 22.95
C ARG A 140 -7.88 18.58 22.73
N LEU A 141 -8.56 18.65 21.58
CA LEU A 141 -9.72 17.79 21.31
C LEU A 141 -9.25 16.36 21.07
N LEU A 142 -8.24 16.17 20.23
CA LEU A 142 -7.66 14.85 20.00
C LEU A 142 -7.02 14.27 21.27
N GLY A 143 -6.38 15.09 22.10
CA GLY A 143 -5.87 14.70 23.42
C GLY A 143 -6.97 14.12 24.32
N GLN A 144 -8.09 14.83 24.45
CA GLN A 144 -9.24 14.38 25.24
C GLN A 144 -9.86 13.10 24.70
N ILE A 145 -10.15 13.05 23.39
CA ILE A 145 -10.73 11.87 22.75
C ILE A 145 -9.76 10.68 22.83
N GLY A 146 -8.47 10.91 22.65
CA GLY A 146 -7.42 9.90 22.75
C GLY A 146 -7.35 9.24 24.14
N ARG A 147 -7.45 10.02 25.22
CA ARG A 147 -7.54 9.45 26.58
C ARG A 147 -8.79 8.60 26.79
N THR A 148 -9.94 9.07 26.31
CA THR A 148 -11.19 8.30 26.36
C THR A 148 -11.06 7.00 25.57
N LEU A 149 -10.44 7.07 24.38
CA LEU A 149 -10.17 5.90 23.55
C LEU A 149 -9.23 4.92 24.26
N ALA A 150 -8.20 5.40 24.97
CA ALA A 150 -7.30 4.55 25.74
C ALA A 150 -8.01 3.79 26.87
N LEU A 151 -8.99 4.42 27.54
CA LEU A 151 -9.86 3.76 28.53
C LEU A 151 -10.77 2.72 27.85
N ALA A 152 -11.36 3.09 26.72
CA ALA A 152 -12.22 2.21 25.92
C ALA A 152 -11.45 1.00 25.35
N LEU A 153 -10.14 1.11 25.11
CA LEU A 153 -9.30 -0.02 24.69
C LEU A 153 -8.82 -0.91 25.83
N ALA A 154 -8.88 -0.44 27.09
CA ALA A 154 -8.32 -1.16 28.25
C ALA A 154 -9.29 -2.14 28.94
N SER A 155 -10.60 -1.96 28.80
CA SER A 155 -11.62 -2.90 29.35
C SER A 155 -11.87 -4.11 28.41
N ASP A 156 -12.76 -5.06 28.75
CA ASP A 156 -13.17 -6.17 27.85
C ASP A 156 -14.70 -6.27 27.64
N ASP A 157 -15.41 -5.15 27.79
CA ASP A 157 -16.87 -5.04 27.62
C ASP A 157 -17.37 -5.28 26.17
N GLU A 158 -18.53 -5.91 26.00
CA GLU A 158 -19.14 -6.24 24.71
C GLU A 158 -19.70 -4.99 23.98
N ALA A 159 -20.04 -3.92 24.70
CA ALA A 159 -20.62 -2.69 24.13
C ALA A 159 -19.61 -1.79 23.37
N LYS A 160 -18.36 -2.24 23.20
CA LYS A 160 -17.22 -1.42 22.75
C LYS A 160 -17.13 -1.12 21.26
N PRO A 161 -17.44 -2.03 20.32
CA PRO A 161 -17.21 -1.76 18.91
C PRO A 161 -17.93 -0.48 18.45
N LEU A 162 -19.18 -0.30 18.90
CA LEU A 162 -19.96 0.89 18.60
C LEU A 162 -19.35 2.15 19.22
N LEU A 163 -18.90 2.10 20.47
CA LEU A 163 -18.22 3.23 21.12
C LEU A 163 -16.93 3.59 20.37
N LEU A 164 -16.12 2.58 20.01
CA LEU A 164 -14.88 2.78 19.25
C LEU A 164 -15.18 3.42 17.89
N ASP A 165 -16.20 2.96 17.17
CA ASP A 165 -16.62 3.58 15.90
C ASP A 165 -17.04 5.04 16.08
N HIS A 166 -17.79 5.38 17.14
CA HIS A 166 -18.17 6.77 17.41
C HIS A 166 -16.94 7.65 17.72
N LEU A 167 -15.99 7.16 18.51
CA LEU A 167 -14.74 7.87 18.79
C LEU A 167 -13.89 8.03 17.52
N GLY A 168 -13.81 6.98 16.69
CA GLY A 168 -13.13 6.98 15.39
C GLY A 168 -13.74 8.01 14.44
N LEU A 169 -15.07 8.09 14.36
CA LEU A 169 -15.78 9.09 13.56
C LEU A 169 -15.53 10.51 14.06
N ALA A 170 -15.55 10.74 15.38
CA ALA A 170 -15.25 12.05 15.96
C ALA A 170 -13.81 12.50 15.65
N ILE A 171 -12.83 11.59 15.77
CA ILE A 171 -11.44 11.85 15.37
C ILE A 171 -11.37 12.14 13.87
N GLY A 172 -11.99 11.31 13.03
CA GLY A 172 -12.01 11.47 11.58
C GLY A 172 -12.57 12.81 11.13
N MET A 173 -13.70 13.22 11.70
CA MET A 173 -14.35 14.50 11.41
C MET A 173 -13.43 15.67 11.76
N HIS A 174 -12.86 15.68 12.96
CA HIS A 174 -11.93 16.73 13.38
C HIS A 174 -10.67 16.75 12.53
N VAL A 175 -10.13 15.58 12.19
CA VAL A 175 -8.90 15.46 11.41
C VAL A 175 -9.09 15.98 9.99
N MET A 176 -10.20 15.63 9.37
CA MET A 176 -10.60 16.17 8.07
C MET A 176 -10.70 17.69 8.13
N HIS A 177 -11.41 18.24 9.12
CA HIS A 177 -11.65 19.68 9.20
C HIS A 177 -10.37 20.48 9.51
N THR A 178 -9.53 19.98 10.41
CA THR A 178 -8.38 20.72 10.95
C THR A 178 -7.09 20.47 10.16
N TYR A 179 -6.87 19.26 9.67
CA TYR A 179 -5.62 18.86 8.99
C TYR A 179 -5.79 18.57 7.49
N GLY A 180 -7.03 18.40 7.01
CA GLY A 180 -7.35 18.12 5.60
C GLY A 180 -7.46 19.34 4.69
N GLN A 181 -7.18 20.55 5.19
CA GLN A 181 -7.33 21.83 4.47
C GLN A 181 -6.09 22.25 3.65
N SER A 182 -5.05 21.42 3.53
CA SER A 182 -3.89 21.79 2.72
C SER A 182 -4.14 21.49 1.23
N PRO A 183 -4.20 22.51 0.35
CA PRO A 183 -4.08 22.26 -1.08
C PRO A 183 -2.66 21.76 -1.34
N ARG A 184 -2.44 20.45 -1.28
CA ARG A 184 -1.15 19.88 -1.69
C ARG A 184 -0.94 20.31 -3.15
N PRO A 185 0.22 20.93 -3.50
CA PRO A 185 0.51 21.21 -4.89
C PRO A 185 0.33 19.91 -5.66
N ARG A 186 -0.35 19.96 -6.82
CA ARG A 186 -0.58 18.81 -7.73
C ARG A 186 0.71 18.10 -8.20
N GLY A 187 1.88 18.44 -7.65
CA GLY A 187 3.23 18.12 -8.11
C GLY A 187 4.08 17.18 -7.25
N ALA A 188 3.64 16.68 -6.10
CA ALA A 188 4.37 15.61 -5.38
C ALA A 188 3.62 14.27 -5.51
N ARG A 189 3.38 13.87 -6.75
CA ARG A 189 2.74 12.60 -7.11
C ARG A 189 3.81 11.51 -7.13
N HIS A 190 3.91 10.71 -6.08
CA HIS A 190 4.41 9.34 -6.25
C HIS A 190 3.32 8.50 -6.96
N THR A 191 3.01 8.84 -8.22
CA THR A 191 2.19 8.00 -9.11
C THR A 191 3.04 6.96 -9.84
N ALA A 192 4.25 6.71 -9.36
CA ALA A 192 5.16 5.73 -9.92
C ALA A 192 5.56 4.74 -8.83
N LEU A 193 5.69 3.48 -9.22
CA LEU A 193 6.31 2.43 -8.44
C LEU A 193 7.79 2.78 -8.25
N SER A 194 8.36 2.39 -7.11
CA SER A 194 9.82 2.35 -6.98
C SER A 194 10.37 1.33 -7.99
N ALA A 195 11.64 1.46 -8.40
CA ALA A 195 12.27 0.52 -9.33
C ALA A 195 12.18 -0.94 -8.85
N LEU A 196 12.29 -1.16 -7.53
CA LEU A 196 12.14 -2.47 -6.91
C LEU A 196 10.71 -3.01 -7.03
N HIS A 197 9.70 -2.19 -6.73
CA HIS A 197 8.29 -2.60 -6.85
C HIS A 197 7.88 -2.79 -8.31
N GLU A 198 8.40 -1.98 -9.23
CA GLU A 198 8.17 -2.15 -10.66
C GLU A 198 8.72 -3.49 -11.15
N ALA A 199 9.99 -3.80 -10.86
CA ALA A 199 10.62 -5.06 -11.24
C ALA A 199 9.83 -6.25 -10.68
N ARG A 200 9.53 -6.21 -9.37
CA ARG A 200 8.75 -7.26 -8.70
C ARG A 200 7.36 -7.44 -9.30
N ALA A 201 6.65 -6.35 -9.59
CA ALA A 201 5.33 -6.39 -10.17
C ALA A 201 5.35 -7.00 -11.59
N LYS A 202 6.33 -6.61 -12.41
CA LYS A 202 6.54 -7.15 -13.76
C LYS A 202 6.82 -8.66 -13.72
N ASP A 203 7.70 -9.10 -12.81
CA ASP A 203 8.02 -10.52 -12.64
C ASP A 203 6.78 -11.33 -12.23
N MET A 204 6.00 -10.82 -11.27
CA MET A 204 4.77 -11.48 -10.81
C MET A 204 3.69 -11.52 -11.90
N LEU A 205 3.55 -10.46 -12.71
CA LEU A 205 2.65 -10.44 -13.86
C LEU A 205 3.03 -11.49 -14.90
N MET A 206 4.31 -11.58 -15.25
CA MET A 206 4.83 -12.53 -16.23
C MET A 206 4.70 -13.99 -15.76
N ALA A 207 4.80 -14.24 -14.45
CA ALA A 207 4.58 -15.57 -13.88
C ALA A 207 3.12 -16.07 -14.03
N GLY A 208 2.13 -15.18 -14.14
CA GLY A 208 0.76 -15.52 -14.53
C GLY A 208 -0.13 -16.23 -13.50
N VAL A 209 0.36 -16.48 -12.27
CA VAL A 209 -0.38 -17.24 -11.23
C VAL A 209 -1.00 -16.34 -10.13
N ARG A 210 -0.89 -15.01 -10.26
CA ARG A 210 -1.26 -14.07 -9.19
C ARG A 210 -2.38 -13.13 -9.63
N SER A 211 -3.32 -12.85 -8.74
CA SER A 211 -4.32 -11.80 -8.96
C SER A 211 -3.65 -10.42 -8.89
N ILE A 212 -4.31 -9.40 -9.45
CA ILE A 212 -3.82 -8.01 -9.30
C ILE A 212 -3.78 -7.60 -7.82
N ASP A 213 -4.70 -8.11 -6.99
CA ASP A 213 -4.70 -7.87 -5.54
C ASP A 213 -3.45 -8.46 -4.88
N ASP A 214 -3.03 -9.67 -5.24
CA ASP A 214 -1.80 -10.28 -4.72
C ASP A 214 -0.56 -9.48 -5.11
N ILE A 215 -0.51 -8.98 -6.34
CA ILE A 215 0.62 -8.18 -6.84
C ILE A 215 0.67 -6.83 -6.12
N ALA A 216 -0.49 -6.19 -5.94
CA ALA A 216 -0.61 -4.95 -5.19
C ALA A 216 -0.15 -5.13 -3.73
N ASN A 217 -0.64 -6.18 -3.06
CA ASN A 217 -0.26 -6.53 -1.69
C ASN A 217 1.24 -6.83 -1.57
N ALA A 218 1.85 -7.50 -2.55
CA ALA A 218 3.29 -7.73 -2.59
C ALA A 218 4.12 -6.44 -2.74
N CYS A 219 3.51 -5.37 -3.24
CA CYS A 219 4.09 -4.02 -3.29
C CYS A 219 3.69 -3.15 -2.08
N GLY A 220 2.90 -3.67 -1.14
CA GLY A 220 2.35 -2.89 -0.02
C GLY A 220 1.28 -1.88 -0.43
N LEU A 221 0.63 -2.08 -1.58
CA LEU A 221 -0.32 -1.15 -2.19
C LEU A 221 -1.73 -1.74 -2.27
N SER A 222 -2.75 -0.89 -2.26
CA SER A 222 -4.10 -1.31 -2.65
C SER A 222 -4.17 -1.55 -4.16
N ARG A 223 -5.12 -2.38 -4.62
CA ARG A 223 -5.33 -2.67 -6.05
C ARG A 223 -5.49 -1.41 -6.91
N SER A 224 -6.35 -0.50 -6.50
CA SER A 224 -6.64 0.73 -7.26
C SER A 224 -5.41 1.65 -7.35
N TYR A 225 -4.64 1.75 -6.26
CA TYR A 225 -3.42 2.54 -6.24
C TYR A 225 -2.33 1.87 -7.06
N PHE A 226 -2.14 0.56 -6.94
CA PHE A 226 -1.21 -0.22 -7.75
C PHE A 226 -1.46 -0.01 -9.25
N ILE A 227 -2.71 -0.10 -9.71
CA ILE A 227 -3.04 0.13 -11.13
C ILE A 227 -2.64 1.55 -11.58
N LYS A 228 -2.91 2.57 -10.75
CA LYS A 228 -2.52 3.96 -11.03
C LYS A 228 -1.00 4.14 -11.04
N ALA A 229 -0.31 3.60 -10.03
CA ALA A 229 1.14 3.69 -9.88
C ALA A 229 1.88 2.94 -11.00
N PHE A 230 1.42 1.74 -11.32
CA PHE A 230 1.94 0.94 -12.43
C PHE A 230 1.76 1.70 -13.75
N ARG A 231 0.59 2.30 -14.00
CA ARG A 231 0.35 3.12 -15.20
C ARG A 231 1.21 4.38 -15.24
N GLY A 232 1.44 5.05 -14.11
CA GLY A 232 2.32 6.21 -14.09
C GLY A 232 3.79 5.84 -14.32
N THR A 233 4.18 4.59 -14.04
CA THR A 233 5.55 4.08 -14.26
C THR A 233 5.76 3.52 -15.67
N THR A 234 4.79 2.75 -16.17
CA THR A 234 4.90 1.97 -17.42
C THR A 234 4.11 2.56 -18.58
N HIS A 235 3.36 3.63 -18.34
CA HIS A 235 2.41 4.28 -19.25
C HIS A 235 1.20 3.42 -19.67
N THR A 236 1.09 2.16 -19.23
CA THR A 236 -0.01 1.25 -19.54
C THR A 236 -0.58 0.59 -18.28
N THR A 237 -1.78 0.00 -18.34
CA THR A 237 -2.33 -0.74 -17.20
C THR A 237 -1.63 -2.08 -17.03
N PRO A 238 -1.60 -2.70 -15.83
CA PRO A 238 -0.95 -4.00 -15.63
C PRO A 238 -1.38 -5.08 -16.62
N HIS A 239 -2.69 -5.16 -16.91
CA HIS A 239 -3.23 -6.11 -17.88
C HIS A 239 -2.76 -5.79 -19.31
N GLN A 240 -2.78 -4.52 -19.71
CA GLN A 240 -2.37 -4.10 -21.04
C GLN A 240 -0.86 -4.33 -21.27
N TRP A 241 -0.03 -3.99 -20.27
CA TRP A 241 1.40 -4.28 -20.28
C TRP A 241 1.68 -5.78 -20.45
N LEU A 242 0.97 -6.63 -19.72
CA LEU A 242 1.12 -8.08 -19.85
C LEU A 242 0.76 -8.57 -21.26
N ILE A 243 -0.34 -8.07 -21.85
CA ILE A 243 -0.73 -8.42 -23.22
C ILE A 243 0.34 -7.97 -24.24
N GLU A 244 0.94 -6.80 -24.05
CA GLU A 244 2.03 -6.31 -24.90
C GLU A 244 3.27 -7.21 -24.82
N GLN A 245 3.67 -7.64 -23.62
CA GLN A 245 4.78 -8.58 -23.47
C GLN A 245 4.48 -9.94 -24.13
N ARG A 246 3.27 -10.46 -23.95
CA ARG A 246 2.85 -11.72 -24.58
C ARG A 246 2.84 -11.65 -26.11
N VAL A 247 2.40 -10.52 -26.68
CA VAL A 247 2.45 -10.28 -28.13
C VAL A 247 3.89 -10.13 -28.63
N ALA A 248 4.77 -9.49 -27.85
CA ALA A 248 6.19 -9.40 -28.20
C ALA A 248 6.84 -10.79 -28.29
N SER A 249 6.65 -11.65 -27.29
CA SER A 249 7.12 -13.05 -27.34
C SER A 249 6.49 -13.84 -28.48
N ALA A 250 5.20 -13.61 -28.78
CA ALA A 250 4.53 -14.27 -29.89
C ALA A 250 5.14 -13.88 -31.25
N LYS A 251 5.59 -12.63 -31.44
CA LYS A 251 6.28 -12.21 -32.67
C LYS A 251 7.56 -13.00 -32.91
N GLU A 252 8.37 -13.23 -31.87
CA GLU A 252 9.60 -14.01 -31.96
C GLU A 252 9.35 -15.48 -32.31
N LEU A 253 8.25 -16.06 -31.82
CA LEU A 253 7.86 -17.43 -32.16
C LEU A 253 7.26 -17.53 -33.58
N LEU A 254 6.54 -16.50 -34.01
CA LEU A 254 5.99 -16.43 -35.35
C LEU A 254 7.08 -16.36 -36.42
N SER A 255 8.17 -15.61 -36.17
CA SER A 255 9.28 -15.49 -37.13
C SER A 255 10.10 -16.77 -37.28
N ARG A 256 10.05 -17.69 -36.31
CA ARG A 256 10.72 -19.00 -36.42
C ARG A 256 9.92 -20.01 -37.25
N GLY A 257 8.61 -19.79 -37.46
CA GLY A 257 7.76 -20.64 -38.30
C GLY A 257 7.35 -22.01 -37.73
N ASP A 258 8.04 -22.52 -36.70
CA ASP A 258 7.92 -23.93 -36.27
C ASP A 258 6.61 -24.32 -35.58
N TRP A 259 5.87 -23.36 -35.03
CA TRP A 259 4.73 -23.64 -34.14
C TRP A 259 3.39 -23.21 -34.75
N THR A 260 2.32 -23.95 -34.42
CA THR A 260 0.94 -23.56 -34.77
C THR A 260 0.51 -22.32 -33.98
N LEU A 261 -0.45 -21.55 -34.51
CA LEU A 261 -0.98 -20.36 -33.80
C LEU A 261 -1.59 -20.72 -32.43
N GLU A 262 -2.22 -21.88 -32.33
CA GLU A 262 -2.78 -22.40 -31.08
C GLU A 262 -1.67 -22.67 -30.05
N ARG A 263 -0.58 -23.33 -30.47
CA ARG A 263 0.57 -23.61 -29.60
C ARG A 263 1.25 -22.33 -29.14
N ILE A 264 1.41 -21.34 -30.02
CA ILE A 264 1.97 -20.02 -29.67
C ILE A 264 1.06 -19.32 -28.66
N ALA A 265 -0.26 -19.32 -28.88
CA ALA A 265 -1.22 -18.70 -27.96
C ALA A 265 -1.08 -19.28 -26.54
N LEU A 266 -1.07 -20.61 -26.42
CA LEU A 266 -0.94 -21.28 -25.12
C LEU A 266 0.40 -21.00 -24.46
N HIS A 267 1.50 -21.06 -25.22
CA HIS A 267 2.84 -20.82 -24.69
C HIS A 267 3.04 -19.37 -24.22
N CYS A 268 2.48 -18.40 -24.94
CA CYS A 268 2.49 -17.00 -24.52
C CYS A 268 1.46 -16.69 -23.43
N GLY A 269 0.74 -17.69 -22.89
CA GLY A 269 -0.18 -17.51 -21.76
C GLY A 269 -1.53 -16.89 -22.12
N PHE A 270 -1.97 -16.94 -23.38
CA PHE A 270 -3.34 -16.59 -23.75
C PHE A 270 -4.29 -17.74 -23.38
N SER A 271 -5.51 -17.37 -22.99
CA SER A 271 -6.58 -18.33 -22.67
C SER A 271 -7.13 -19.08 -23.88
N SER A 272 -6.98 -18.54 -25.10
CA SER A 272 -7.39 -19.17 -26.34
C SER A 272 -6.70 -18.55 -27.55
N GLN A 273 -6.68 -19.28 -28.67
CA GLN A 273 -6.21 -18.75 -29.96
C GLN A 273 -7.03 -17.54 -30.43
N SER A 274 -8.33 -17.51 -30.16
CA SER A 274 -9.20 -16.38 -30.53
C SER A 274 -8.82 -15.11 -29.77
N HIS A 275 -8.60 -15.23 -28.45
CA HIS A 275 -8.15 -14.10 -27.62
C HIS A 275 -6.76 -13.61 -28.04
N PHE A 276 -5.85 -14.53 -28.36
CA PHE A 276 -4.54 -14.21 -28.94
C PHE A 276 -4.67 -13.43 -30.26
N THR A 277 -5.46 -13.94 -31.20
CA THR A 277 -5.63 -13.35 -32.54
C THR A 277 -6.16 -11.92 -32.46
N GLN A 278 -7.19 -11.69 -31.64
CA GLN A 278 -7.77 -10.36 -31.42
C GLN A 278 -6.77 -9.41 -30.77
N SER A 279 -6.08 -9.86 -29.71
CA SER A 279 -5.08 -9.04 -29.00
C SER A 279 -3.90 -8.68 -29.91
N PHE A 280 -3.42 -9.64 -30.68
CA PHE A 280 -2.32 -9.45 -31.63
C PHE A 280 -2.71 -8.47 -32.74
N ALA A 281 -3.88 -8.64 -33.36
CA ALA A 281 -4.35 -7.73 -34.41
C ALA A 281 -4.55 -6.30 -33.88
N ARG A 282 -5.10 -6.15 -32.67
CA ARG A 282 -5.26 -4.84 -32.02
C ARG A 282 -3.92 -4.13 -31.80
N LEU A 283 -2.88 -4.86 -31.43
CA LEU A 283 -1.56 -4.28 -31.12
C LEU A 283 -0.65 -4.09 -32.34
N THR A 284 -0.83 -4.88 -33.38
CA THR A 284 0.08 -4.91 -34.55
C THR A 284 -0.55 -4.41 -35.84
N GLY A 285 -1.87 -4.20 -35.85
CA GLY A 285 -2.64 -3.84 -37.04
C GLY A 285 -3.00 -5.00 -37.96
N MET A 286 -2.55 -6.24 -37.69
CA MET A 286 -2.87 -7.40 -38.53
C MET A 286 -2.92 -8.72 -37.75
N PRO A 287 -3.68 -9.73 -38.21
CA PRO A 287 -3.71 -11.05 -37.56
C PRO A 287 -2.35 -11.77 -37.60
N PRO A 288 -2.05 -12.65 -36.62
CA PRO A 288 -0.75 -13.30 -36.49
C PRO A 288 -0.39 -14.21 -37.67
N GLY A 289 -1.38 -14.82 -38.33
CA GLY A 289 -1.14 -15.62 -39.55
C GLY A 289 -0.74 -14.76 -40.76
N ALA A 290 -1.25 -13.53 -40.86
CA ALA A 290 -0.83 -12.59 -41.90
C ALA A 290 0.56 -12.03 -41.61
N TRP A 291 0.84 -11.73 -40.33
CA TRP A 291 2.16 -11.31 -39.86
C TRP A 291 3.24 -12.33 -40.22
N ARG A 292 3.01 -13.63 -39.94
CA ARG A 292 3.94 -14.73 -40.27
C ARG A 292 4.26 -14.79 -41.77
N ARG A 293 3.23 -14.80 -42.64
CA ARG A 293 3.46 -14.85 -44.10
C ARG A 293 4.29 -13.67 -44.60
N ARG A 294 4.14 -12.50 -43.98
CA ARG A 294 4.91 -11.31 -44.33
C ARG A 294 6.37 -11.45 -43.91
N THR A 295 6.64 -11.94 -42.70
CA THR A 295 8.03 -12.19 -42.25
C THR A 295 8.71 -13.27 -43.09
N ASP A 296 8.00 -14.34 -43.45
CA ASP A 296 8.54 -15.41 -44.29
C ASP A 296 8.86 -14.94 -45.72
N ALA A 297 8.12 -13.94 -46.23
CA ALA A 297 8.38 -13.33 -47.54
C ALA A 297 9.60 -12.40 -47.48
N ASP A 298 9.70 -11.54 -46.46
CA ASP A 298 10.82 -10.63 -46.25
C ASP A 298 12.17 -11.36 -46.01
N GLU A 299 12.14 -12.59 -45.46
CA GLU A 299 13.35 -13.42 -45.27
C GLU A 299 13.77 -14.19 -46.53
N ARG A 300 12.86 -14.46 -47.47
CA ARG A 300 13.18 -15.13 -48.76
C ARG A 300 13.75 -14.17 -49.81
N ASP A 301 13.45 -12.89 -49.69
CA ASP A 301 13.94 -11.82 -50.58
C ASP A 301 15.27 -11.19 -50.11
N ARG A 302 15.89 -11.70 -49.02
CA ARG A 302 17.20 -11.30 -48.50
C ARG A 302 18.27 -12.35 -48.80
#